data_AF-N8YD51-F1
#
_entry.id   AF-N8YD51-F1
#
_cell.length_a   1.000
_cell.length_b   1.000
_cell.length_c   1.000
_cell.angle_alpha   90.00
_cell.angle_beta   90.00
_cell.angle_gamma   90.00
#
_symmetry.space_group_name_H-M   'P 1'
#
loop_
_entity.id
_entity.type
_entity.pdbx_description
1 polymer ?
#
loop_
_entity_poly.entity_id
_entity_poly.type
_entity_poly.pdbx_seq_one_letter_code
_entity_poly.pdbx_strand_id
1 'polypeptide(L)'
;MSNQHFYFNRVVKLIKSSFLLVLLSCSLSLYAQQFDQAYLNWKAQQQAHDAQLKKVDDQYYLSRPNSQKSPSNSSHKGPSSSAQSSNSSALKVSLNSANAEQLQQLTGVGAKKAQAIIAYRNQNGGFKSIDDLKKVKGIGEKLFEQNRARLSL
;
A
#
# COMPACT_ATOMS: atom_id res chain seq x y z
N MET A 1 -54.60 -42.37 12.79
CA MET A 1 -53.69 -42.28 11.62
C MET A 1 -52.55 -41.28 11.89
N SER A 2 -51.88 -41.33 13.06
CA SER A 2 -51.07 -40.19 13.54
C SER A 2 -49.56 -40.44 13.65
N ASN A 3 -49.07 -41.67 13.44
CA ASN A 3 -47.62 -41.96 13.50
C ASN A 3 -46.87 -41.58 12.22
N GLN A 4 -47.52 -41.62 11.05
CA GLN A 4 -46.85 -41.33 9.76
C GLN A 4 -46.42 -39.85 9.63
N HIS A 5 -47.21 -38.93 10.19
CA HIS A 5 -46.94 -37.50 10.13
C HIS A 5 -45.75 -37.06 11.02
N PHE A 6 -45.49 -37.80 12.10
CA PHE A 6 -44.37 -37.53 13.02
C PHE A 6 -43.02 -37.96 12.43
N TYR A 7 -42.98 -39.11 11.76
CA TYR A 7 -41.79 -39.58 11.03
C TYR A 7 -41.47 -38.68 9.83
N PHE A 8 -42.48 -38.27 9.06
CA PHE A 8 -42.29 -37.36 7.92
C PHE A 8 -41.65 -36.03 8.34
N ASN A 9 -42.13 -35.42 9.43
CA ASN A 9 -41.56 -34.18 9.95
C ASN A 9 -40.14 -34.37 10.51
N ARG A 10 -39.82 -35.52 11.13
CA ARG A 10 -38.46 -35.84 11.60
C ARG A 10 -37.48 -36.06 10.44
N VAL A 11 -37.90 -36.76 9.40
CA VAL A 11 -37.10 -37.02 8.18
C VAL A 11 -36.83 -35.71 7.44
N VAL A 12 -37.84 -34.85 7.27
CA VAL A 12 -37.66 -33.52 6.66
C VAL A 12 -36.72 -32.63 7.50
N LYS A 13 -36.77 -32.72 8.84
CA LYS A 13 -35.85 -32.00 9.74
C LYS A 13 -34.41 -32.50 9.60
N LEU A 14 -34.21 -33.81 9.52
CA LEU A 14 -32.91 -34.45 9.32
C LEU A 14 -32.30 -34.08 7.96
N ILE A 15 -33.09 -34.11 6.89
CA ILE A 15 -32.65 -33.71 5.54
C ILE A 15 -32.23 -32.23 5.50
N LYS A 16 -33.02 -31.33 6.11
CA LYS A 16 -32.69 -29.90 6.20
C LYS A 16 -31.45 -29.63 7.05
N SER A 17 -31.25 -30.37 8.14
CA SER A 17 -30.07 -30.24 9.01
C SER A 17 -28.79 -30.70 8.32
N SER A 18 -28.83 -31.81 7.59
CA SER A 18 -27.69 -32.28 6.79
C SER A 18 -27.34 -31.29 5.68
N PHE A 19 -28.34 -30.69 5.01
CA PHE A 19 -28.11 -29.67 4.00
C PHE A 19 -27.49 -28.40 4.60
N LEU A 20 -27.95 -27.98 5.79
CA LEU A 20 -27.41 -26.83 6.50
C LEU A 20 -25.96 -27.05 6.97
N LEU A 21 -25.60 -28.27 7.39
CA LEU A 21 -24.23 -28.64 7.76
C LEU A 21 -23.28 -28.73 6.55
N VAL A 22 -23.76 -29.19 5.39
CA VAL A 22 -23.00 -29.19 4.14
C VAL A 22 -22.77 -27.77 3.62
N LEU A 23 -23.77 -26.88 3.75
CA LEU A 23 -23.61 -25.46 3.40
C LEU A 23 -22.66 -24.73 4.35
N LEU A 24 -22.69 -25.05 5.66
CA LEU A 24 -21.80 -24.46 6.66
C LEU A 24 -20.33 -24.91 6.48
N SER A 25 -20.10 -26.18 6.13
CA SER A 25 -18.75 -26.70 5.82
C SER A 25 -18.21 -26.19 4.49
N CYS A 26 -19.04 -26.10 3.45
CA CYS A 26 -18.67 -25.50 2.17
C CYS A 26 -18.32 -24.00 2.32
N SER A 27 -19.08 -23.27 3.14
CA SER A 27 -18.79 -21.86 3.44
C SER A 27 -17.48 -21.65 4.19
N LEU A 28 -17.04 -22.61 5.01
CA LEU A 28 -15.73 -22.58 5.67
C LEU A 28 -14.58 -22.80 4.66
N SER A 29 -14.76 -23.70 3.69
CA SER A 29 -13.76 -23.98 2.66
C SER A 29 -13.53 -22.82 1.68
N LEU A 30 -14.59 -22.07 1.32
CA LEU A 30 -14.46 -20.91 0.44
C LEU A 30 -13.82 -19.69 1.12
N TYR A 31 -13.79 -19.61 2.45
CA TYR A 31 -13.10 -18.52 3.17
C TYR A 31 -11.58 -18.71 3.19
N ALA A 32 -11.07 -19.94 3.09
CA ALA A 32 -9.64 -20.22 3.12
C ALA A 32 -8.90 -19.84 1.82
N GLN A 33 -9.58 -19.84 0.67
CA GLN A 33 -8.95 -19.61 -0.64
C GLN A 33 -8.55 -18.16 -0.93
N GLN A 34 -9.02 -17.19 -0.14
CA GLN A 34 -8.78 -15.76 -0.41
C GLN A 34 -7.34 -15.31 -0.07
N PHE A 35 -6.66 -15.99 0.86
CA PHE A 35 -5.31 -15.59 1.32
C PHE A 35 -4.20 -16.07 0.37
N ASP A 36 -4.38 -17.24 -0.25
CA ASP A 36 -3.36 -17.85 -1.13
C ASP A 36 -3.11 -17.04 -2.40
N GLN A 37 -4.16 -16.47 -3.00
CA GLN A 37 -4.05 -15.69 -4.23
C GLN A 37 -3.26 -14.39 -4.04
N ALA A 38 -3.51 -13.68 -2.93
CA ALA A 38 -2.79 -12.46 -2.60
C ALA A 38 -1.30 -12.73 -2.35
N TYR A 39 -0.98 -13.83 -1.67
CA TYR A 39 0.39 -14.25 -1.39
C TYR A 39 1.18 -14.59 -2.66
N LEU A 40 0.58 -15.34 -3.59
CA LEU A 40 1.21 -15.70 -4.86
C LEU A 40 1.50 -14.47 -5.72
N ASN A 41 0.55 -13.51 -5.79
CA ASN A 41 0.72 -12.28 -6.54
C ASN A 41 1.81 -11.38 -5.93
N TRP A 42 1.86 -11.25 -4.61
CA TRP A 42 2.93 -10.53 -3.92
C TRP A 42 4.31 -11.15 -4.21
N LYS A 43 4.41 -12.48 -4.17
CA LYS A 43 5.65 -13.21 -4.46
C LYS A 43 6.11 -13.01 -5.91
N ALA A 44 5.17 -12.99 -6.86
CA ALA A 44 5.46 -12.72 -8.26
C ALA A 44 5.99 -11.29 -8.49
N GLN A 45 5.41 -10.30 -7.81
CA GLN A 45 5.88 -8.90 -7.88
C GLN A 45 7.29 -8.75 -7.30
N GLN A 46 7.58 -9.41 -6.17
CA GLN A 46 8.91 -9.42 -5.57
C GLN A 46 9.96 -9.95 -6.55
N GLN A 47 9.67 -11.09 -7.19
CA GLN A 47 10.56 -11.70 -8.17
C GLN A 47 10.79 -10.81 -9.40
N ALA A 48 9.77 -10.07 -9.84
CA ALA A 48 9.92 -9.11 -10.95
C ALA A 48 10.85 -7.95 -10.58
N HIS A 49 10.78 -7.45 -9.34
CA HIS A 49 11.68 -6.40 -8.84
C HIS A 49 13.13 -6.91 -8.77
N ASP A 50 13.34 -8.10 -8.20
CA ASP A 50 14.66 -8.71 -8.09
C ASP A 50 15.27 -9.02 -9.47
N ALA A 51 14.45 -9.41 -10.45
CA ALA A 51 14.90 -9.64 -11.83
C ALA A 51 15.38 -8.36 -12.52
N GLN A 52 14.81 -7.19 -12.17
CA GLN A 52 15.28 -5.90 -12.68
C GLN A 52 16.64 -5.52 -12.07
N LEU A 53 16.85 -5.81 -10.79
CA LEU A 53 18.15 -5.59 -10.12
C LEU A 53 19.26 -6.47 -10.71
N LYS A 54 18.93 -7.68 -11.16
CA LYS A 54 19.91 -8.58 -11.80
C LYS A 54 20.37 -8.11 -13.19
N LYS A 55 19.66 -7.16 -13.81
CA LYS A 55 20.08 -6.53 -15.08
C LYS A 55 20.96 -5.29 -14.90
N VAL A 56 21.39 -5.01 -13.66
CA VAL A 56 22.44 -4.02 -13.41
C VAL A 56 23.73 -4.56 -14.03
N ASP A 57 24.01 -4.02 -15.22
CA ASP A 57 25.19 -4.11 -16.07
C ASP A 57 26.42 -4.74 -15.37
N ASP A 58 26.99 -5.79 -15.97
CA ASP A 58 28.24 -6.44 -15.55
C ASP A 58 29.42 -5.44 -15.43
N GLN A 59 29.20 -4.23 -15.93
CA GLN A 59 30.10 -3.09 -15.95
C GLN A 59 29.96 -2.11 -14.76
N TYR A 60 29.38 -2.52 -13.62
CA TYR A 60 29.27 -1.64 -12.44
C TYR A 60 30.63 -1.29 -11.79
N TYR A 61 31.61 -2.19 -11.83
CA TYR A 61 32.93 -1.98 -11.20
C TYR A 61 33.98 -1.29 -12.10
N LEU A 62 33.69 -1.02 -13.38
CA LEU A 62 34.69 -0.53 -14.35
C LEU A 62 34.61 0.97 -14.69
N SER A 63 33.68 1.73 -14.12
CA SER A 63 33.56 3.16 -14.41
C SER A 63 34.39 4.01 -13.45
N ARG A 64 35.66 4.23 -13.79
CA ARG A 64 36.47 5.35 -13.26
C ARG A 64 35.96 6.64 -13.93
N PRO A 65 35.69 7.74 -13.19
CA PRO A 65 34.99 8.88 -13.78
C PRO A 65 35.93 9.63 -14.72
N ASN A 66 35.66 9.58 -16.03
CA ASN A 66 36.19 10.57 -16.95
C ASN A 66 35.03 11.37 -17.53
N SER A 67 35.13 12.69 -17.38
CA SER A 67 34.17 13.68 -17.84
C SER A 67 34.41 13.94 -19.33
N GLN A 68 33.42 13.73 -20.20
CA GLN A 68 33.36 14.34 -21.55
C GLN A 68 31.94 14.21 -22.17
N LYS A 69 31.54 15.26 -22.90
CA LYS A 69 30.17 15.65 -23.33
C LYS A 69 29.59 14.91 -24.57
N SER A 70 28.25 14.77 -24.56
CA SER A 70 27.23 14.90 -25.66
C SER A 70 27.16 13.87 -26.82
N PRO A 71 26.07 13.85 -27.65
CA PRO A 71 24.61 13.92 -27.39
C PRO A 71 23.76 12.97 -28.33
N SER A 72 22.51 12.61 -27.99
CA SER A 72 21.45 12.36 -29.00
C SER A 72 20.06 12.12 -28.40
N ASN A 73 19.10 12.93 -28.87
CA ASN A 73 17.65 12.88 -28.66
C ASN A 73 17.00 11.50 -28.88
N SER A 74 16.02 11.17 -28.03
CA SER A 74 14.69 10.78 -28.52
C SER A 74 13.61 11.09 -27.46
N SER A 75 12.54 11.69 -27.96
CA SER A 75 11.55 12.46 -27.23
C SER A 75 10.36 11.60 -26.85
N HIS A 76 9.94 11.61 -25.57
CA HIS A 76 8.53 11.42 -25.21
C HIS A 76 8.04 12.57 -24.35
N LYS A 77 6.99 13.19 -24.87
CA LYS A 77 6.38 14.45 -24.47
C LYS A 77 5.33 14.20 -23.38
N GLY A 78 5.58 14.74 -22.19
CA GLY A 78 4.57 15.08 -21.19
C GLY A 78 4.85 16.52 -20.72
N PRO A 79 3.85 17.40 -20.57
CA PRO A 79 4.10 18.82 -20.34
C PRO A 79 4.48 19.09 -18.88
N SER A 80 5.55 19.88 -18.71
CA SER A 80 5.76 20.88 -17.65
C SER A 80 5.75 20.38 -16.20
N SER A 81 6.81 20.47 -15.39
CA SER A 81 7.71 21.62 -15.23
C SER A 81 8.95 21.17 -14.45
N SER A 82 10.14 21.34 -15.02
CA SER A 82 11.41 21.30 -14.31
C SER A 82 11.94 22.72 -14.17
N ALA A 83 12.11 23.20 -12.94
CA ALA A 83 13.19 24.10 -12.51
C ALA A 83 13.00 24.37 -11.01
N GLN A 84 13.66 23.60 -10.15
CA GLN A 84 14.96 23.95 -9.59
C GLN A 84 14.84 24.82 -8.33
N SER A 85 15.03 24.17 -7.18
CA SER A 85 15.91 24.70 -6.14
C SER A 85 16.50 23.52 -5.39
N SER A 86 17.68 23.13 -5.87
CA SER A 86 18.71 22.48 -5.08
C SER A 86 19.13 23.42 -3.95
N ASN A 87 18.32 23.49 -2.91
CA ASN A 87 18.83 23.87 -1.61
C ASN A 87 19.12 22.58 -0.86
N SER A 88 20.38 22.42 -0.46
CA SER A 88 20.87 21.52 0.58
C SER A 88 20.27 21.91 1.94
N SER A 89 18.94 21.94 1.99
CA SER A 89 18.07 22.11 3.14
C SER A 89 17.23 20.84 3.18
N ALA A 90 17.33 20.08 4.26
CA ALA A 90 16.65 18.80 4.49
C ALA A 90 15.33 18.70 3.70
N LEU A 91 15.25 17.72 2.78
CA LEU A 91 14.09 17.49 1.91
C LEU A 91 12.79 17.52 2.74
N LYS A 92 12.04 18.62 2.60
CA LYS A 92 10.75 18.80 3.25
C LYS A 92 9.70 18.03 2.45
N VAL A 93 8.84 17.32 3.15
CA VAL A 93 7.75 16.51 2.62
C VAL A 93 6.45 17.30 2.74
N SER A 94 5.81 17.59 1.62
CA SER A 94 4.53 18.31 1.57
C SER A 94 3.36 17.39 1.90
N LEU A 95 2.60 17.71 2.94
CA LEU A 95 1.49 16.88 3.42
C LEU A 95 0.35 16.76 2.39
N ASN A 96 0.08 17.82 1.64
CA ASN A 96 -1.02 17.83 0.68
C ASN A 96 -0.66 17.13 -0.63
N SER A 97 0.61 17.22 -1.07
CA SER A 97 1.04 16.72 -2.38
C SER A 97 1.86 15.43 -2.34
N ALA A 98 2.44 15.07 -1.19
CA ALA A 98 3.32 13.91 -1.12
C ALA A 98 2.59 12.61 -1.46
N ASN A 99 3.31 11.72 -2.15
CA ASN A 99 2.88 10.35 -2.39
C ASN A 99 3.19 9.47 -1.16
N ALA A 100 2.69 8.23 -1.17
CA ALA A 100 2.86 7.32 -0.04
C ALA A 100 4.34 7.00 0.26
N GLU A 101 5.20 6.99 -0.76
CA GLU A 101 6.63 6.69 -0.64
C GLU A 101 7.39 7.86 -0.02
N GLN A 102 7.10 9.10 -0.42
CA GLN A 102 7.66 10.32 0.17
C GLN A 102 7.26 10.47 1.63
N LEU A 103 6.01 10.15 1.99
CA LEU A 103 5.56 10.14 3.38
C LEU A 103 6.29 9.06 4.20
N GLN A 104 6.67 7.94 3.59
CA GLN A 104 7.44 6.87 4.26
C GLN A 104 8.90 7.24 4.54
N GLN A 105 9.42 8.32 3.92
CA GLN A 105 10.76 8.83 4.24
C GLN A 105 10.82 9.54 5.61
N LEU A 106 9.67 9.78 6.23
CA LEU A 106 9.55 10.35 7.57
C LEU A 106 9.86 9.29 8.63
N THR A 107 10.56 9.70 9.68
CA THR A 107 10.99 8.80 10.75
C THR A 107 9.79 8.18 11.44
N GLY A 108 9.71 6.85 11.43
CA GLY A 108 8.62 6.08 12.04
C GLY A 108 7.31 6.04 11.25
N VAL A 109 7.27 6.61 10.03
CA VAL A 109 6.12 6.53 9.11
C VAL A 109 6.32 5.36 8.17
N GLY A 110 5.59 4.27 8.40
CA GLY A 110 5.53 3.14 7.46
C GLY A 110 4.28 3.21 6.56
N ALA A 111 4.14 2.23 5.66
CA ALA A 111 3.03 2.16 4.69
C ALA A 111 1.63 2.42 5.29
N LYS A 112 1.31 1.80 6.44
CA LYS A 112 0.01 2.00 7.12
C LYS A 112 -0.23 3.45 7.56
N LYS A 113 0.81 4.11 8.07
CA LYS A 113 0.71 5.50 8.54
C LYS A 113 0.64 6.47 7.35
N ALA A 114 1.44 6.24 6.32
CA ALA A 114 1.37 7.02 5.08
C ALA A 114 -0.01 6.95 4.43
N GLN A 115 -0.62 5.77 4.38
CA GLN A 115 -2.00 5.60 3.91
C GLN A 115 -3.01 6.35 4.78
N ALA A 116 -2.84 6.37 6.10
CA ALA A 116 -3.72 7.12 7.00
C ALA A 116 -3.65 8.64 6.75
N ILE A 117 -2.46 9.17 6.46
CA ILE A 117 -2.26 10.59 6.10
C ILE A 117 -3.00 10.91 4.79
N ILE A 118 -2.88 10.05 3.78
CA ILE A 118 -3.57 10.20 2.49
C ILE A 118 -5.10 10.10 2.67
N ALA A 119 -5.57 9.13 3.46
CA ALA A 119 -6.98 8.99 3.77
C ALA A 119 -7.54 10.23 4.48
N TYR A 120 -6.78 10.78 5.44
CA TYR A 120 -7.17 11.99 6.16
C TYR A 120 -7.32 13.19 5.21
N ARG A 121 -6.37 13.44 4.30
CA ARG A 121 -6.51 14.56 3.34
C ARG A 121 -7.70 14.37 2.40
N ASN A 122 -7.99 13.14 1.98
CA ASN A 122 -9.10 12.86 1.08
C ASN A 122 -10.45 13.06 1.78
N GLN A 123 -10.54 12.76 3.08
CA GLN A 123 -11.76 12.91 3.86
C GLN A 123 -11.99 14.34 4.36
N ASN A 124 -10.92 15.06 4.72
CA ASN A 124 -11.01 16.38 5.36
C ASN A 124 -10.68 17.55 4.42
N GLY A 125 -10.37 17.27 3.15
CA GLY A 125 -10.05 18.29 2.14
C GLY A 125 -8.64 18.87 2.26
N GLY A 126 -7.68 18.08 2.74
CA GLY A 126 -6.29 18.51 2.94
C GLY A 126 -5.95 18.92 4.37
N PHE A 127 -4.66 19.19 4.58
CA PHE A 127 -4.10 19.74 5.81
C PHE A 127 -4.06 21.26 5.69
N LYS A 128 -4.63 21.96 6.67
CA LYS A 128 -4.59 23.43 6.76
C LYS A 128 -3.38 23.91 7.56
N SER A 129 -2.95 23.08 8.51
CA SER A 129 -1.79 23.30 9.35
C SER A 129 -0.95 22.02 9.43
N ILE A 130 0.33 22.17 9.79
CA ILE A 130 1.21 21.02 10.04
C ILE A 130 0.70 20.23 11.26
N ASP A 131 0.14 20.91 12.26
CA ASP A 131 -0.40 20.31 13.49
C ASP A 131 -1.61 19.40 13.24
N ASP A 132 -2.35 19.60 12.15
CA ASP A 132 -3.45 18.71 11.75
C ASP A 132 -2.97 17.27 11.49
N LEU A 133 -1.67 17.06 11.26
CA LEU A 133 -1.09 15.72 11.15
C LEU A 133 -1.31 14.89 12.42
N LYS A 134 -1.42 15.52 13.60
CA LYS A 134 -1.69 14.85 14.88
C LYS A 134 -3.11 14.28 14.98
N LYS A 135 -4.03 14.73 14.12
CA LYS A 135 -5.40 14.21 14.04
C LYS A 135 -5.47 12.91 13.23
N VAL A 136 -4.39 12.55 12.53
CA VAL A 136 -4.32 11.31 11.75
C VAL A 136 -4.15 10.11 12.66
N LYS A 137 -5.00 9.09 12.46
CA LYS A 137 -4.95 7.84 13.22
C LYS A 137 -3.58 7.18 13.11
N GLY A 138 -2.89 7.04 14.25
CA GLY A 138 -1.57 6.40 14.34
C GLY A 138 -0.37 7.34 14.20
N ILE A 139 -0.59 8.65 14.02
CA ILE A 139 0.43 9.69 14.21
C ILE A 139 0.29 10.22 15.64
N GLY A 140 1.29 9.95 16.48
CA GLY A 140 1.37 10.49 17.84
C GLY A 140 2.28 11.71 17.93
N GLU A 141 2.18 12.46 19.03
CA GLU A 141 3.01 13.65 19.32
C GLU A 141 4.50 13.40 19.09
N LYS A 142 5.02 12.27 19.58
CA LYS A 142 6.43 11.92 19.49
C LYS A 142 6.91 11.83 18.03
N LEU A 143 6.09 11.23 17.16
CA LEU A 143 6.44 11.06 15.76
C LEU A 143 6.28 12.38 14.99
N PHE A 144 5.28 13.17 15.37
CA PHE A 144 5.09 14.52 14.85
C PHE A 144 6.32 15.40 15.15
N GLU A 145 6.76 15.47 16.40
CA GLU A 145 7.87 16.34 16.82
C GLU A 145 9.18 15.96 16.12
N GLN A 146 9.43 14.65 15.95
CA GLN A 146 10.60 14.14 15.22
C GLN A 146 10.64 14.54 13.74
N ASN A 147 9.47 14.78 13.13
CA ASN A 147 9.34 15.07 11.71
C ASN A 147 8.99 16.53 11.44
N ARG A 148 8.64 17.33 12.46
CA ARG A 148 8.17 18.72 12.33
C ARG A 148 9.07 19.59 11.44
N ALA A 149 10.39 19.46 11.58
CA ALA A 149 11.35 20.21 10.77
C ALA A 149 11.35 19.83 9.27
N ARG A 150 10.88 18.62 8.96
CA ARG A 150 10.81 18.02 7.61
C ARG A 150 9.42 18.12 6.99
N LEU A 151 8.43 18.67 7.67
CA LEU A 151 7.07 18.79 7.16
C LEU A 151 6.85 20.15 6.49
N SER A 152 6.12 20.14 5.38
CA SER A 152 5.54 21.33 4.75
C SER A 152 4.09 21.06 4.37
N LEU A 153 3.35 22.11 4.03
CA LEU A 153 1.98 21.97 3.50
C LEU A 153 1.98 21.62 2.02
#